data_AF-A0A5C6Y3T0-F1
#
_entry.id   AF-A0A5C6Y3T0-F1
#
_cell.length_a   1.000
_cell.length_b   1.000
_cell.length_c   1.000
_cell.angle_alpha   90.00
_cell.angle_beta   90.00
_cell.angle_gamma   90.00
#
_symmetry.space_group_name_H-M   'P 1'
#
loop_
_entity.id
_entity.type
_entity.pdbx_description
1 polymer ?
#
loop_
_entity_poly.entity_id
_entity_poly.type
_entity_poly.pdbx_seq_one_letter_code
_entity_poly.pdbx_strand_id
1 'polypeptide(L)'
;MKIRRIILIMGILSSVLGFSQNNNLVELTSNQDKEEGWNDLVLTITKKEKLENGFWSLICKAKYENQIVGLKINIVDGISAGIVDDKIDNTSLTEKGIEIYSIGKESDKLIEVISKLYGETKKTKFTTQKLTFTAFPLNREKAILENGKFSFKVFYDENNEQNLYAEFFINPDLKNGTIELNEKDEEYRMNIVNLLSEK
;
A
#
# COMPACT_ATOMS: atom_id res chain seq x y z
N MET A 1 -26.90 25.49 -51.61
CA MET A 1 -25.48 25.47 -51.18
C MET A 1 -25.45 25.24 -49.68
N LYS A 2 -25.13 24.02 -49.22
CA LYS A 2 -25.18 23.61 -47.80
C LYS A 2 -23.78 23.72 -47.19
N ILE A 3 -23.61 24.59 -46.20
CA ILE A 3 -22.39 24.66 -45.38
C ILE A 3 -22.57 23.71 -44.20
N ARG A 4 -21.85 22.58 -44.20
CA ARG A 4 -21.78 21.66 -43.07
C ARG A 4 -20.78 22.21 -42.05
N ARG A 5 -21.23 22.50 -40.82
CA ARG A 5 -20.36 22.75 -39.67
C ARG A 5 -19.74 21.42 -39.24
N ILE A 6 -18.43 21.31 -39.36
CA ILE A 6 -17.64 20.21 -38.80
C ILE A 6 -17.39 20.58 -37.33
N ILE A 7 -17.96 19.79 -36.41
CA ILE A 7 -17.62 19.82 -34.99
C ILE A 7 -16.38 18.93 -34.83
N LEU A 8 -15.25 19.53 -34.48
CA LEU A 8 -14.02 18.81 -34.12
C LEU A 8 -14.18 18.34 -32.66
N ILE A 9 -14.48 17.07 -32.44
CA ILE A 9 -14.40 16.45 -31.11
C ILE A 9 -12.93 16.06 -30.93
N MET A 10 -12.18 16.86 -30.15
CA MET A 10 -10.88 16.44 -29.63
C MET A 10 -11.12 15.37 -28.55
N GLY A 11 -11.12 14.11 -28.98
CA GLY A 11 -11.10 12.96 -28.09
C GLY A 11 -9.74 12.89 -27.38
N ILE A 12 -9.79 12.92 -26.07
CA ILE A 12 -8.66 12.70 -25.17
C ILE A 12 -8.14 11.28 -25.41
N LEU A 13 -6.96 11.17 -26.02
CA LEU A 13 -6.22 9.92 -26.11
C LEU A 13 -5.49 9.71 -24.77
N SER A 14 -6.20 9.24 -23.75
CA SER A 14 -5.54 8.68 -22.58
C SER A 14 -4.94 7.35 -23.00
N SER A 15 -3.63 7.35 -23.24
CA SER A 15 -2.83 6.16 -23.45
C SER A 15 -2.95 5.27 -22.22
N VAL A 16 -3.86 4.28 -22.29
CA VAL A 16 -3.87 3.14 -21.39
C VAL A 16 -2.62 2.32 -21.73
N LEU A 17 -1.49 2.68 -21.13
CA LEU A 17 -0.34 1.78 -21.06
C LEU A 17 -0.81 0.56 -20.26
N GLY A 18 -0.75 -0.60 -20.92
CA GLY A 18 -1.42 -1.82 -20.52
C GLY A 18 -0.96 -2.34 -19.16
N PHE A 19 -1.71 -2.00 -18.12
CA PHE A 19 -1.79 -2.82 -16.92
C PHE A 19 -2.88 -3.87 -17.15
N SER A 20 -2.49 -5.15 -17.28
CA SER A 20 -3.48 -6.24 -17.27
C SER A 20 -4.07 -6.30 -15.86
N GLN A 21 -5.31 -5.87 -15.71
CA GLN A 21 -6.01 -5.92 -14.44
C GLN A 21 -6.07 -7.38 -13.95
N ASN A 22 -5.41 -7.67 -12.82
CA ASN A 22 -5.38 -9.03 -12.29
C ASN A 22 -6.72 -9.30 -11.57
N ASN A 23 -7.57 -10.10 -12.20
CA ASN A 23 -8.88 -10.45 -11.67
C ASN A 23 -8.82 -11.62 -10.68
N ASN A 24 -7.67 -12.29 -10.55
CA ASN A 24 -7.48 -13.39 -9.61
C ASN A 24 -6.88 -12.85 -8.32
N LEU A 25 -7.75 -12.70 -7.31
CA LEU A 25 -7.34 -12.33 -5.96
C LEU A 25 -6.60 -13.48 -5.28
N VAL A 26 -5.45 -13.15 -4.68
CA VAL A 26 -4.69 -14.04 -3.78
C VAL A 26 -5.42 -14.19 -2.43
N GLU A 27 -5.07 -15.24 -1.69
CA GLU A 27 -5.43 -15.36 -0.27
C GLU A 27 -4.55 -14.42 0.56
N LEU A 28 -5.14 -13.69 1.51
CA LEU A 28 -4.48 -12.63 2.30
C LEU A 28 -3.20 -13.13 2.99
N THR A 29 -3.18 -14.40 3.39
CA THR A 29 -2.11 -15.02 4.16
C THR A 29 -1.33 -16.04 3.33
N SER A 30 -1.20 -15.85 2.01
CA SER A 30 -0.59 -16.83 1.11
C SER A 30 0.91 -17.05 1.33
N ASN A 31 1.61 -16.07 1.89
CA ASN A 31 3.07 -16.10 2.09
C ASN A 31 3.46 -16.27 3.57
N GLN A 32 2.55 -16.77 4.41
CA GLN A 32 2.84 -16.98 5.83
C GLN A 32 3.85 -18.11 6.02
N ASP A 33 4.99 -17.78 6.66
CA ASP A 33 5.80 -18.80 7.31
C ASP A 33 5.25 -19.05 8.72
N LYS A 34 4.58 -20.19 8.89
CA LYS A 34 3.94 -20.56 10.16
C LYS A 34 4.93 -20.86 11.27
N GLU A 35 6.19 -21.12 10.95
CA GLU A 35 7.22 -21.40 11.95
C GLU A 35 7.79 -20.11 12.57
N GLU A 36 7.70 -18.99 11.85
CA GLU A 36 8.25 -17.71 12.31
C GLU A 36 7.28 -16.86 13.13
N GLY A 37 5.98 -17.20 13.16
CA GLY A 37 4.98 -16.50 13.97
C GLY A 37 4.53 -15.13 13.44
N TRP A 38 5.02 -14.73 12.27
CA TRP A 38 4.58 -13.52 11.57
C TRP A 38 3.17 -13.68 10.99
N ASN A 39 2.55 -12.54 10.70
CA ASN A 39 1.21 -12.39 10.14
C ASN A 39 1.24 -11.40 8.97
N ASP A 40 2.10 -11.67 7.99
CA ASP A 40 2.25 -10.89 6.76
C ASP A 40 1.00 -10.91 5.85
N LEU A 41 0.64 -9.74 5.31
CA LEU A 41 -0.57 -9.60 4.49
C LEU A 41 -0.20 -9.42 3.02
N VAL A 42 -0.68 -10.31 2.16
CA VAL A 42 -0.48 -10.24 0.71
C VAL A 42 -1.77 -9.83 0.03
N LEU A 43 -1.72 -8.79 -0.80
CA LEU A 43 -2.87 -8.30 -1.56
C LEU A 43 -2.56 -8.21 -3.05
N THR A 44 -3.54 -8.50 -3.89
CA THR A 44 -3.51 -8.26 -5.34
C THR A 44 -3.80 -6.80 -5.64
N ILE A 45 -3.00 -6.18 -6.49
CA ILE A 45 -3.23 -4.84 -7.03
C ILE A 45 -4.25 -4.92 -8.16
N THR A 46 -5.48 -4.52 -7.84
CA THR A 46 -6.64 -4.60 -8.75
C THR A 46 -6.86 -3.34 -9.57
N LYS A 47 -6.31 -2.20 -9.14
CA LYS A 47 -6.25 -0.96 -9.92
C LYS A 47 -4.95 -0.24 -9.61
N LYS A 48 -4.32 0.32 -10.64
CA LYS A 48 -3.10 1.13 -10.55
C LYS A 48 -3.28 2.38 -11.40
N GLU A 49 -2.94 3.54 -10.86
CA GLU A 49 -3.06 4.83 -11.54
C GLU A 49 -1.92 5.77 -11.13
N LYS A 50 -1.28 6.42 -12.10
CA LYS A 50 -0.33 7.49 -11.81
C LYS A 50 -1.10 8.79 -11.58
N LEU A 51 -0.90 9.40 -10.42
CA LEU A 51 -1.52 10.69 -10.07
C LEU A 51 -0.62 11.85 -10.48
N GLU A 52 -1.22 13.00 -10.79
CA GLU A 52 -0.51 14.23 -11.19
C GLU A 52 0.45 14.75 -10.11
N ASN A 53 0.16 14.45 -8.84
CA ASN A 53 0.99 14.84 -7.69
C ASN A 53 2.23 13.95 -7.49
N GLY A 54 2.54 13.05 -8.42
CA GLY A 54 3.74 12.21 -8.38
C GLY A 54 3.55 10.85 -7.68
N PHE A 55 2.38 10.57 -7.11
CA PHE A 55 2.08 9.28 -6.49
C PHE A 55 1.60 8.24 -7.51
N TRP A 56 1.81 6.97 -7.21
CA TRP A 56 1.03 5.86 -7.76
C TRP A 56 -0.06 5.49 -6.77
N SER A 57 -1.32 5.45 -7.22
CA SER A 57 -2.48 5.02 -6.45
C SER A 57 -2.84 3.57 -6.76
N LEU A 58 -2.89 2.74 -5.73
CA LEU A 58 -3.09 1.30 -5.82
C LEU A 58 -4.34 0.90 -5.03
N ILE A 59 -5.31 0.24 -5.68
CA ILE A 59 -6.41 -0.45 -4.99
C ILE A 59 -6.02 -1.91 -4.80
N CYS A 60 -5.81 -2.31 -3.55
CA CYS A 60 -5.25 -3.60 -3.17
C CYS A 60 -6.33 -4.44 -2.50
N LYS A 61 -6.54 -5.68 -2.98
CA LYS A 61 -7.57 -6.58 -2.47
C LYS A 61 -7.06 -8.00 -2.32
N ALA A 62 -7.62 -8.75 -1.38
CA ALA A 62 -7.35 -10.17 -1.18
C ALA A 62 -8.64 -10.91 -0.81
N LYS A 63 -8.60 -12.24 -0.95
CA LYS A 63 -9.58 -13.13 -0.33
C LYS A 63 -9.14 -13.43 1.10
N TYR A 64 -10.11 -13.53 1.98
CA TYR A 64 -9.92 -14.11 3.29
C TYR A 64 -11.19 -14.84 3.68
N GLU A 65 -11.09 -16.16 3.85
CA GLU A 65 -12.24 -17.05 3.99
C GLU A 65 -13.25 -16.80 2.84
N ASN A 66 -14.51 -16.48 3.13
CA ASN A 66 -15.54 -16.20 2.11
C ASN A 66 -15.75 -14.71 1.84
N GLN A 67 -14.76 -13.86 2.15
CA GLN A 67 -14.87 -12.40 2.05
C GLN A 67 -13.74 -11.81 1.20
N ILE A 68 -14.00 -10.62 0.66
CA ILE A 68 -12.99 -9.77 0.03
C ILE A 68 -12.63 -8.67 1.03
N VAL A 69 -11.33 -8.50 1.26
CA VAL A 69 -10.76 -7.45 2.09
C VAL A 69 -9.85 -6.57 1.23
N GLY A 70 -9.62 -5.32 1.64
CA GLY A 70 -8.74 -4.44 0.87
C GLY A 70 -8.59 -3.03 1.40
N LEU A 71 -7.66 -2.29 0.80
CA LEU A 71 -7.39 -0.90 1.10
C LEU A 71 -6.83 -0.19 -0.15
N LYS A 72 -6.68 1.13 -0.06
CA LYS A 72 -5.94 1.91 -1.06
C LYS A 72 -4.60 2.34 -0.47
N ILE A 73 -3.54 2.19 -1.26
CA ILE A 73 -2.20 2.64 -0.92
C ILE A 73 -1.74 3.62 -2.01
N ASN A 74 -1.30 4.81 -1.62
CA ASN A 74 -0.57 5.70 -2.51
C ASN A 74 0.92 5.66 -2.14
N ILE A 75 1.80 5.58 -3.14
CA ILE A 75 3.26 5.56 -2.94
C ILE A 75 3.89 6.65 -3.82
N VAL A 76 4.74 7.51 -3.26
CA VAL A 76 5.52 8.49 -4.02
C VAL A 76 6.44 7.74 -4.99
N ASP A 77 6.45 8.16 -6.25
CA ASP A 77 7.35 7.59 -7.24
C ASP A 77 8.73 8.24 -7.19
N GLY A 78 9.75 7.48 -7.53
CA GLY A 78 11.11 7.97 -7.58
C GLY A 78 11.74 8.24 -6.22
N ILE A 79 11.32 7.55 -5.16
CA ILE A 79 12.04 7.51 -3.89
C ILE A 79 13.48 7.04 -4.16
N SER A 80 14.48 7.74 -3.61
CA SER A 80 15.90 7.43 -3.82
C SER A 80 16.28 6.01 -3.35
N ALA A 81 17.44 5.52 -3.78
CA ALA A 81 18.00 4.29 -3.23
C ALA A 81 18.40 4.52 -1.76
N GLY A 82 18.06 3.60 -0.86
CA GLY A 82 18.51 3.67 0.54
C GLY A 82 19.71 2.79 0.84
N ILE A 83 20.20 2.05 -0.16
CA ILE A 83 21.43 1.26 -0.08
C ILE A 83 22.38 1.73 -1.19
N VAL A 84 23.51 2.34 -0.80
CA VAL A 84 24.55 2.85 -1.71
C VAL A 84 25.88 2.26 -1.27
N ASP A 85 26.65 1.71 -2.22
CA ASP A 85 27.94 1.03 -1.95
C ASP A 85 27.84 -0.01 -0.82
N ASP A 86 26.77 -0.82 -0.86
CA ASP A 86 26.43 -1.85 0.14
C ASP A 86 26.23 -1.32 1.57
N LYS A 87 26.00 -0.01 1.72
CA LYS A 87 25.74 0.65 3.01
C LYS A 87 24.37 1.31 3.01
N ILE A 88 23.74 1.29 4.19
CA ILE A 88 22.51 2.02 4.44
C ILE A 88 22.81 3.52 4.36
N ASP A 89 22.10 4.21 3.48
CA ASP A 89 22.08 5.67 3.41
C ASP A 89 20.91 6.20 4.24
N ASN A 90 21.17 6.54 5.50
CA ASN A 90 20.17 7.04 6.44
C ASN A 90 19.55 8.39 6.03
N THR A 91 20.06 9.06 4.99
CA THR A 91 19.51 10.34 4.51
C THR A 91 18.36 10.16 3.50
N SER A 92 18.13 8.93 3.02
CA SER A 92 17.15 8.62 1.97
C SER A 92 15.70 8.48 2.47
N LEU A 93 15.36 9.11 3.61
CA LEU A 93 14.00 9.15 4.13
C LEU A 93 13.11 10.04 3.24
N THR A 94 11.92 9.56 2.93
CA THR A 94 10.88 10.34 2.27
C THR A 94 9.72 10.56 3.23
N GLU A 95 9.64 11.75 3.81
CA GLU A 95 8.47 12.18 4.56
C GLU A 95 7.22 12.09 3.68
N LYS A 96 6.13 11.56 4.23
CA LYS A 96 4.86 11.36 3.49
C LYS A 96 5.03 10.54 2.21
N GLY A 97 6.01 9.63 2.20
CA GLY A 97 6.32 8.76 1.06
C GLY A 97 5.21 7.76 0.76
N ILE A 98 4.42 7.37 1.75
CA ILE A 98 3.30 6.42 1.60
C ILE A 98 2.05 6.94 2.31
N GLU A 99 0.89 6.72 1.69
CA GLU A 99 -0.41 7.02 2.28
C GLU A 99 -1.33 5.79 2.23
N ILE A 100 -2.09 5.55 3.30
CA ILE A 100 -3.09 4.47 3.38
C ILE A 100 -4.48 5.08 3.56
N TYR A 101 -5.46 4.52 2.84
CA TYR A 101 -6.85 4.92 2.91
C TYR A 101 -7.79 3.72 2.95
N SER A 102 -8.92 3.91 3.64
CA SER A 102 -10.08 3.04 3.51
C SER A 102 -10.67 3.08 2.09
N ILE A 103 -11.16 1.93 1.64
CA ILE A 103 -12.04 1.77 0.47
C ILE A 103 -13.47 1.38 0.89
N GLY A 104 -13.81 1.58 2.17
CA GLY A 104 -15.13 1.28 2.73
C GLY A 104 -15.21 -0.11 3.34
N LYS A 105 -16.28 -0.86 3.04
CA LYS A 105 -16.60 -2.14 3.70
C LYS A 105 -15.49 -3.18 3.61
N GLU A 106 -14.74 -3.22 2.51
CA GLU A 106 -13.62 -4.15 2.34
C GLU A 106 -12.46 -3.82 3.31
N SER A 107 -12.27 -2.54 3.64
CA SER A 107 -11.29 -2.10 4.65
C SER A 107 -11.79 -2.36 6.07
N ASP A 108 -13.08 -2.15 6.34
CA ASP A 108 -13.71 -2.53 7.62
C ASP A 108 -13.49 -4.03 7.90
N LYS A 109 -13.65 -4.87 6.88
CA LYS A 109 -13.35 -6.31 7.00
C LYS A 109 -11.86 -6.59 7.12
N LEU A 110 -11.01 -5.85 6.43
CA LEU A 110 -9.58 -6.01 6.60
C LEU A 110 -9.15 -5.77 8.04
N ILE A 111 -9.61 -4.70 8.70
CA ILE A 111 -9.19 -4.42 10.08
C ILE A 111 -9.75 -5.44 11.07
N GLU A 112 -10.97 -5.97 10.86
CA GLU A 112 -11.47 -7.10 11.64
C GLU A 112 -10.54 -8.32 11.56
N VAL A 113 -10.03 -8.60 10.36
CA VAL A 113 -9.11 -9.72 10.09
C VAL A 113 -7.74 -9.45 10.72
N ILE A 114 -7.18 -8.26 10.55
CA ILE A 114 -5.89 -7.88 11.15
C ILE A 114 -5.95 -8.00 12.68
N SER A 115 -6.99 -7.47 13.33
CA SER A 115 -7.16 -7.63 14.79
C SER A 115 -7.16 -9.10 15.20
N LYS A 116 -7.83 -9.98 14.43
CA LYS A 116 -7.86 -11.43 14.71
C LYS A 116 -6.49 -12.06 14.53
N LEU A 117 -5.79 -11.79 13.42
CA LEU A 117 -4.48 -12.37 13.12
C LEU A 117 -3.44 -11.96 14.15
N TYR A 118 -3.47 -10.69 14.57
CA TYR A 118 -2.51 -10.14 15.53
C TYR A 118 -2.85 -10.49 16.99
N GLY A 119 -3.97 -11.18 17.26
CA GLY A 119 -4.42 -11.48 18.62
C GLY A 119 -4.86 -10.25 19.43
N GLU A 120 -5.19 -9.17 18.74
CA GLU A 120 -5.51 -7.87 19.33
C GLU A 120 -7.01 -7.67 19.55
N THR A 121 -7.36 -6.61 20.29
CA THR A 121 -8.77 -6.25 20.50
C THR A 121 -9.47 -6.05 19.16
N LYS A 122 -10.59 -6.76 18.95
CA LYS A 122 -11.35 -6.71 17.70
C LYS A 122 -11.81 -5.28 17.39
N LYS A 123 -11.44 -4.80 16.20
CA LYS A 123 -11.92 -3.55 15.62
C LYS A 123 -12.80 -3.86 14.41
N THR A 124 -13.81 -3.04 14.15
CA THR A 124 -14.82 -3.30 13.10
C THR A 124 -14.92 -2.21 12.05
N LYS A 125 -14.18 -1.11 12.25
CA LYS A 125 -14.22 0.08 11.41
C LYS A 125 -12.81 0.51 11.09
N PHE A 126 -12.51 0.57 9.81
CA PHE A 126 -11.25 1.12 9.34
C PHE A 126 -11.35 2.65 9.40
N THR A 127 -10.26 3.32 9.79
CA THR A 127 -10.22 4.77 9.89
C THR A 127 -10.62 5.46 8.58
N THR A 128 -11.42 6.51 8.68
CA THR A 128 -11.76 7.37 7.53
C THR A 128 -10.68 8.41 7.27
N GLN A 129 -9.73 8.57 8.19
CA GLN A 129 -8.62 9.50 8.04
C GLN A 129 -7.58 8.95 7.07
N LYS A 130 -6.95 9.85 6.33
CA LYS A 130 -5.75 9.51 5.55
C LYS A 130 -4.59 9.28 6.50
N LEU A 131 -4.02 8.09 6.46
CA LEU A 131 -2.79 7.78 7.18
C LEU A 131 -1.60 8.11 6.29
N THR A 132 -0.58 8.75 6.85
CA THR A 132 0.61 9.19 6.12
C THR A 132 1.85 8.69 6.83
N PHE A 133 2.77 8.10 6.09
CA PHE A 133 3.95 7.43 6.62
C PHE A 133 5.21 8.03 6.01
N THR A 134 6.25 8.12 6.82
CA THR A 134 7.62 8.31 6.32
C THR A 134 8.12 6.97 5.81
N ALA A 135 8.77 6.97 4.66
CA ALA A 135 9.28 5.76 4.02
C ALA A 135 10.81 5.78 3.96
N PHE A 136 11.41 4.70 4.41
CA PHE A 136 12.82 4.39 4.17
C PHE A 136 12.94 3.29 3.10
N PRO A 137 13.60 3.57 1.97
CA PRO A 137 13.77 2.61 0.89
C PRO A 137 14.83 1.55 1.24
N LEU A 138 14.47 0.27 1.18
CA LEU A 138 15.40 -0.85 1.35
C LEU A 138 15.98 -1.33 -0.01
N ASN A 139 16.05 -0.41 -0.97
CA ASN A 139 16.39 -0.69 -2.37
C ASN A 139 17.77 -0.14 -2.71
N ARG A 140 18.48 -0.84 -3.60
CA ARG A 140 19.77 -0.39 -4.17
C ARG A 140 19.60 0.60 -5.32
N GLU A 141 18.39 0.70 -5.86
CA GLU A 141 18.05 1.58 -6.97
C GLU A 141 16.89 2.50 -6.59
N LYS A 142 16.76 3.59 -7.35
CA LYS A 142 15.64 4.52 -7.23
C LYS A 142 14.33 3.78 -7.53
N ALA A 143 13.33 3.97 -6.69
CA ALA A 143 12.04 3.30 -6.81
C ALA A 143 11.20 3.87 -7.96
N ILE A 144 11.42 3.39 -9.18
CA ILE A 144 10.57 3.67 -10.35
C ILE A 144 9.40 2.69 -10.35
N LEU A 145 8.27 3.14 -9.80
CA LEU A 145 7.19 2.25 -9.40
C LEU A 145 6.44 1.63 -10.58
N GLU A 146 6.47 2.23 -11.78
CA GLU A 146 5.64 1.83 -12.93
C GLU A 146 5.52 0.32 -13.11
N ASN A 147 6.63 -0.43 -13.10
CA ASN A 147 6.63 -1.91 -13.18
C ASN A 147 7.73 -2.56 -12.31
N GLY A 148 8.19 -1.87 -11.26
CA GLY A 148 9.30 -2.35 -10.42
C GLY A 148 8.87 -3.21 -9.23
N LYS A 149 9.86 -3.69 -8.50
CA LYS A 149 9.70 -4.38 -7.21
C LYS A 149 10.54 -3.66 -6.17
N PHE A 150 9.93 -3.28 -5.07
CA PHE A 150 10.59 -2.48 -4.05
C PHE A 150 10.19 -2.93 -2.66
N SER A 151 11.04 -2.60 -1.70
CA SER A 151 10.77 -2.77 -0.27
C SER A 151 10.96 -1.44 0.43
N PHE A 152 10.02 -1.11 1.31
CA PHE A 152 10.06 0.09 2.13
C PHE A 152 9.83 -0.30 3.58
N LYS A 153 10.69 0.18 4.47
CA LYS A 153 10.34 0.28 5.90
C LYS A 153 9.55 1.56 6.08
N VAL A 154 8.39 1.48 6.72
CA VAL A 154 7.54 2.65 6.97
C VAL A 154 7.47 2.96 8.45
N PHE A 155 7.31 4.25 8.76
CA PHE A 155 7.21 4.79 10.11
C PHE A 155 5.94 5.64 10.22
N TYR A 156 5.25 5.50 11.34
CA TYR A 156 4.14 6.36 11.74
C TYR A 156 4.43 6.96 13.11
N ASP A 157 3.98 8.21 13.33
CA ASP A 157 4.11 8.92 14.62
C ASP A 157 5.55 8.90 15.16
N GLU A 158 6.53 9.27 14.33
CA GLU A 158 7.98 9.17 14.65
C GLU A 158 8.40 9.90 15.93
N ASN A 159 7.71 11.00 16.26
CA ASN A 159 7.92 11.74 17.50
C ASN A 159 7.14 11.17 18.70
N ASN A 160 6.37 10.10 18.46
CA ASN A 160 5.46 9.43 19.39
C ASN A 160 4.48 10.38 20.09
N GLU A 161 3.97 11.39 19.37
CA GLU A 161 3.07 12.43 19.90
C GLU A 161 1.66 11.88 20.19
N GLN A 162 1.25 10.83 19.47
CA GLN A 162 -0.05 10.17 19.64
C GLN A 162 0.06 8.86 20.43
N ASN A 163 1.26 8.48 20.87
CA ASN A 163 1.56 7.18 21.44
C ASN A 163 1.17 6.02 20.50
N LEU A 164 1.35 6.22 19.19
CA LEU A 164 0.99 5.29 18.12
C LEU A 164 2.18 4.96 17.22
N TYR A 165 3.41 5.11 17.73
CA TYR A 165 4.60 4.75 16.97
C TYR A 165 4.50 3.32 16.45
N ALA A 166 4.66 3.15 15.14
CA ALA A 166 4.60 1.84 14.50
C ALA A 166 5.55 1.77 13.32
N GLU A 167 6.19 0.61 13.17
CA GLU A 167 7.02 0.26 12.04
C GLU A 167 6.54 -1.05 11.41
N PHE A 168 6.53 -1.09 10.08
CA PHE A 168 6.27 -2.30 9.30
C PHE A 168 6.87 -2.15 7.90
N PHE A 169 6.78 -3.19 7.08
CA PHE A 169 7.28 -3.16 5.72
C PHE A 169 6.13 -3.10 4.71
N ILE A 170 6.37 -2.40 3.60
CA ILE A 170 5.49 -2.38 2.44
C ILE A 170 6.30 -2.76 1.21
N ASN A 171 5.94 -3.88 0.60
CA ASN A 171 6.69 -4.51 -0.48
C ASN A 171 5.86 -4.58 -1.76
N PRO A 172 5.77 -3.49 -2.56
CA PRO A 172 5.10 -3.52 -3.85
C PRO A 172 5.89 -4.34 -4.88
N ASP A 173 5.22 -5.31 -5.51
CA ASP A 173 5.65 -5.99 -6.72
C ASP A 173 4.71 -5.59 -7.87
N LEU A 174 4.96 -4.42 -8.46
CA LEU A 174 4.07 -3.83 -9.46
C LEU A 174 4.12 -4.58 -10.78
N LYS A 175 5.19 -5.36 -11.00
CA LYS A 175 5.35 -6.27 -12.13
C LYS A 175 4.38 -7.45 -12.04
N ASN A 176 4.28 -8.07 -10.87
CA ASN A 176 3.39 -9.21 -10.64
C ASN A 176 2.00 -8.81 -10.14
N GLY A 177 1.80 -7.53 -9.81
CA GLY A 177 0.51 -7.00 -9.38
C GLY A 177 0.15 -7.43 -7.95
N THR A 178 1.14 -7.49 -7.05
CA THR A 178 0.93 -7.76 -5.63
C THR A 178 1.59 -6.69 -4.76
N ILE A 179 1.14 -6.59 -3.53
CA ILE A 179 1.77 -5.80 -2.48
C ILE A 179 1.70 -6.59 -1.19
N GLU A 180 2.78 -6.55 -0.42
CA GLU A 180 2.84 -7.18 0.89
C GLU A 180 2.94 -6.11 1.99
N LEU A 181 2.22 -6.30 3.09
CA LEU A 181 2.33 -5.54 4.32
C LEU A 181 2.88 -6.49 5.38
N ASN A 182 4.18 -6.40 5.65
CA ASN A 182 4.87 -7.39 6.47
C ASN A 182 5.18 -6.81 7.84
N GLU A 183 5.09 -7.66 8.85
CA GLU A 183 5.44 -7.27 10.20
C GLU A 183 6.92 -6.94 10.29
N LYS A 184 7.24 -5.99 11.18
CA LYS A 184 8.63 -5.80 11.59
C LYS A 184 8.90 -6.44 12.95
N ASP A 185 7.96 -6.27 13.87
CA ASP A 185 8.03 -6.77 15.24
C ASP A 185 6.60 -6.90 15.78
N GLU A 186 6.36 -7.91 16.61
CA GLU A 186 5.06 -8.15 17.24
C GLU A 186 4.65 -6.98 18.16
N GLU A 187 5.62 -6.24 18.73
CA GLU A 187 5.33 -5.11 19.62
C GLU A 187 4.49 -4.00 18.94
N TYR A 188 4.55 -3.90 17.61
CA TYR A 188 3.80 -2.89 16.85
C TYR A 188 2.36 -3.31 16.53
N ARG A 189 1.97 -4.57 16.76
CA ARG A 189 0.64 -5.11 16.39
C ARG A 189 -0.51 -4.26 16.93
N MET A 190 -0.51 -3.98 18.23
CA MET A 190 -1.51 -3.14 18.89
C MET A 190 -1.56 -1.73 18.26
N ASN A 191 -0.40 -1.12 18.02
CA ASN A 191 -0.34 0.22 17.44
C ASN A 191 -0.81 0.24 15.99
N ILE A 192 -0.48 -0.78 15.18
CA ILE A 192 -0.98 -0.95 13.82
C ILE A 192 -2.50 -1.11 13.83
N VAL A 193 -3.05 -1.95 14.71
CA VAL A 193 -4.50 -2.13 14.84
C VAL A 193 -5.18 -0.82 15.24
N ASN A 194 -4.67 -0.10 16.23
CA ASN A 194 -5.24 1.18 16.65
C ASN A 194 -5.13 2.26 15.58
N LEU A 195 -4.00 2.31 14.86
CA LEU A 195 -3.74 3.24 13.77
C LEU A 195 -4.72 3.05 12.60
N LEU A 196 -4.93 1.80 12.17
CA LEU A 196 -5.80 1.48 11.04
C LEU A 196 -7.29 1.56 11.40
N SER A 197 -7.63 1.66 12.68
CA SER A 197 -9.01 1.66 13.16
C SER A 197 -9.58 3.06 13.34
N GLU A 198 -10.89 3.18 13.22
CA GLU A 198 -11.60 4.35 13.71
C GLU A 198 -11.38 4.53 15.22
N LYS A 199 -11.15 5.78 15.64
CA LYS A 199 -10.87 6.16 17.04
C LYS A 199 -12.13 6.07 17.90
#